data_AF-A0A2H9QWL8-F1
#
_entry.id   AF-A0A2H9QWL8-F1
#
_cell.length_a   1.000
_cell.length_b   1.000
_cell.length_c   1.000
_cell.angle_alpha   90.00
_cell.angle_beta   90.00
_cell.angle_gamma   90.00
#
_symmetry.space_group_name_H-M   'P 1'
#
loop_
_entity.id
_entity.type
_entity.pdbx_description
1 polymer ?
#
loop_
_entity_poly.entity_id
_entity_poly.type
_entity_poly.pdbx_seq_one_letter_code
_entity_poly.pdbx_strand_id
1 'polypeptide(L)'
;MQPQPMQQQAPAPMPQAQQMMYSPPRQPVDIFSKKMVAMFIVIGLILMFVGAMVCNASEITNAKDRIDDDKREGALATYKAGMIVYNVGMLLLVLILFASALLGKEFTEYMRLGMFVAAGLILGFNLWGHSWF
;
A
#
# COMPACT_ATOMS: atom_id res chain seq x y z
N MET A 1 8.08 -58.17 -66.51
CA MET A 1 9.17 -57.43 -65.84
C MET A 1 8.79 -57.31 -64.37
N GLN A 2 9.62 -57.85 -63.47
CA GLN A 2 9.39 -57.79 -62.02
C GLN A 2 9.60 -56.34 -61.52
N PRO A 3 8.71 -55.78 -60.68
CA PRO A 3 9.00 -54.52 -60.01
C PRO A 3 10.02 -54.73 -58.89
N GLN A 4 11.10 -53.96 -58.91
CA GLN A 4 12.11 -53.89 -57.84
C GLN A 4 11.47 -53.35 -56.54
N PRO A 5 11.89 -53.82 -55.35
CA PRO A 5 11.46 -53.22 -54.09
C PRO A 5 12.13 -51.85 -53.91
N MET A 6 11.31 -50.81 -53.74
CA MET A 6 11.79 -49.49 -53.34
C MET A 6 12.46 -49.61 -51.96
N GLN A 7 13.76 -49.31 -51.89
CA GLN A 7 14.48 -49.15 -50.63
C GLN A 7 13.84 -48.01 -49.84
N GLN A 8 13.28 -48.36 -48.69
CA GLN A 8 12.69 -47.45 -47.74
C GLN A 8 13.79 -46.59 -47.12
N GLN A 9 14.01 -45.40 -47.66
CA GLN A 9 14.92 -44.42 -47.10
C GLN A 9 14.33 -43.92 -45.78
N ALA A 10 14.93 -44.31 -44.66
CA ALA A 10 14.53 -43.84 -43.34
C ALA A 10 14.61 -42.29 -43.32
N PRO A 11 13.58 -41.58 -42.79
CA PRO A 11 13.65 -40.14 -42.67
C PRO A 11 14.80 -39.77 -41.72
N ALA A 12 15.63 -38.82 -42.15
CA ALA A 12 16.78 -38.33 -41.40
C ALA A 12 16.36 -37.88 -39.98
N PRO A 13 17.16 -38.16 -38.94
CA PRO A 13 16.85 -37.72 -37.59
C PRO A 13 16.79 -36.19 -37.55
N MET A 14 15.64 -35.65 -37.16
CA MET A 14 15.45 -34.21 -36.99
C MET A 14 16.44 -33.67 -35.94
N PRO A 15 17.11 -32.54 -36.19
CA PRO A 15 18.04 -31.96 -35.23
C PRO A 15 17.27 -31.50 -33.98
N GLN A 16 17.60 -32.09 -32.83
CA GLN A 16 17.03 -31.83 -31.49
C GLN A 16 17.29 -30.40 -30.96
N ALA A 17 17.77 -29.47 -31.79
CA ALA A 17 18.11 -28.11 -31.41
C ALA A 17 16.91 -27.17 -31.21
N GLN A 18 15.67 -27.62 -31.49
CA GLN A 18 14.46 -26.84 -31.25
C GLN A 18 13.87 -26.99 -29.83
N GLN A 19 14.52 -27.74 -28.94
CA GLN A 19 14.23 -27.66 -27.50
C GLN A 19 14.85 -26.41 -26.85
N MET A 20 14.82 -25.27 -27.56
CA MET A 20 14.94 -23.95 -26.91
C MET A 20 13.68 -23.74 -26.07
N MET A 21 13.73 -24.35 -24.88
CA MET A 21 13.18 -23.91 -23.62
C MET A 21 12.15 -22.78 -23.78
N TYR A 22 10.91 -23.16 -24.09
CA TYR A 22 9.75 -22.30 -23.90
C TYR A 22 9.61 -22.08 -22.40
N SER A 23 10.29 -21.05 -21.88
CA SER A 23 9.94 -20.48 -20.59
C SER A 23 8.59 -19.78 -20.81
N PRO A 24 7.49 -20.23 -20.19
CA PRO A 24 6.26 -19.47 -20.24
C PRO A 24 6.55 -18.04 -19.76
N PRO A 25 5.88 -17.03 -20.31
CA PRO A 25 6.03 -15.66 -19.84
C PRO A 25 5.79 -15.65 -18.33
N ARG A 26 6.80 -15.21 -17.55
CA ARG A 26 6.63 -14.99 -16.12
C ARG A 26 5.42 -14.07 -15.97
N GLN A 27 4.34 -14.59 -15.39
CA GLN A 27 3.21 -13.75 -15.03
C GLN A 27 3.77 -12.60 -14.18
N PRO A 28 3.42 -11.34 -14.48
CA PRO A 28 3.78 -10.25 -13.60
C PRO A 28 3.19 -10.59 -12.23
N VAL A 29 4.06 -10.69 -11.23
CA VAL A 29 3.62 -10.85 -9.85
C VAL A 29 2.91 -9.55 -9.51
N ASP A 30 1.59 -9.58 -9.33
CA ASP A 30 0.84 -8.43 -8.83
C ASP A 30 1.16 -8.27 -7.34
N ILE A 31 2.23 -7.52 -7.07
CA ILE A 31 2.72 -7.24 -5.70
C ILE A 31 1.67 -6.43 -4.92
N PHE A 32 0.78 -5.70 -5.62
CA PHE A 32 -0.27 -4.87 -5.03
C PHE A 32 -1.66 -5.32 -5.51
N SER A 33 -2.14 -6.45 -5.00
CA SER A 33 -3.54 -6.84 -5.17
C SER A 33 -4.47 -5.82 -4.49
N LYS A 34 -5.63 -5.56 -5.10
CA LYS A 34 -6.72 -4.73 -4.53
C LYS A 34 -7.01 -5.03 -3.06
N LYS A 35 -6.98 -6.31 -2.67
CA LYS A 35 -7.24 -6.76 -1.30
C LYS A 35 -6.16 -6.29 -0.32
N MET A 36 -4.89 -6.38 -0.70
CA MET A 36 -3.79 -5.90 0.13
C MET A 36 -3.84 -4.38 0.29
N VAL A 37 -4.06 -3.65 -0.82
CA VAL A 37 -4.22 -2.18 -0.77
C VAL A 37 -5.34 -1.78 0.18
N ALA A 38 -6.51 -2.41 0.07
CA ALA A 38 -7.64 -2.13 0.95
C ALA A 38 -7.32 -2.42 2.43
N MET A 39 -6.67 -3.53 2.73
CA MET A 39 -6.24 -3.87 4.09
C MET A 39 -5.29 -2.80 4.65
N PHE A 40 -4.31 -2.37 3.86
CA PHE A 40 -3.34 -1.35 4.27
C PHE A 40 -3.99 0.02 4.48
N ILE A 41 -4.96 0.40 3.66
CA ILE A 41 -5.76 1.62 3.87
C ILE A 41 -6.52 1.53 5.20
N VAL A 42 -7.16 0.39 5.49
CA VAL A 42 -7.89 0.18 6.74
C VAL A 42 -6.95 0.29 7.95
N ILE A 43 -5.77 -0.32 7.89
CA ILE A 43 -4.76 -0.21 8.96
C ILE A 43 -4.34 1.25 9.16
N GLY A 44 -4.08 1.99 8.07
CA GLY A 44 -3.75 3.41 8.14
C GLY A 44 -4.86 4.23 8.80
N LEU A 45 -6.12 3.99 8.43
CA LEU A 45 -7.28 4.64 9.04
C LEU A 45 -7.41 4.33 10.53
N ILE A 46 -7.19 3.08 10.94
CA ILE A 46 -7.22 2.67 12.34
C ILE A 46 -6.14 3.42 13.14
N LEU A 47 -4.90 3.45 12.63
CA LEU A 47 -3.80 4.16 13.31
C LEU A 47 -4.07 5.65 13.42
N MET A 48 -4.62 6.27 12.37
CA MET A 48 -5.05 7.66 12.39
C MET A 48 -6.14 7.90 13.45
N PHE A 49 -7.16 7.05 13.50
CA PHE A 49 -8.28 7.20 14.43
C PHE A 49 -7.86 6.96 15.88
N VAL A 50 -6.99 5.98 16.13
CA VAL A 50 -6.41 5.71 17.46
C VAL A 50 -5.53 6.89 17.90
N GLY A 51 -4.67 7.42 17.02
CA GLY A 51 -3.85 8.60 17.32
C GLY A 51 -4.72 9.81 17.68
N ALA A 52 -5.77 10.08 16.90
CA ALA A 52 -6.71 11.17 17.17
C ALA A 52 -7.49 10.99 18.49
N MET A 53 -7.95 9.77 18.78
CA MET A 53 -8.60 9.41 20.05
C MET A 53 -7.66 9.62 21.23
N VAL A 54 -6.39 9.24 21.11
CA VAL A 54 -5.38 9.43 22.16
C VAL A 54 -5.09 10.92 22.38
N CYS A 55 -5.01 11.71 21.31
CA CYS A 55 -4.89 13.17 21.42
C CYS A 55 -6.10 13.79 22.12
N ASN A 56 -7.33 13.41 21.76
CA ASN A 56 -8.56 13.92 22.37
C ASN A 56 -8.74 13.45 23.83
N ALA A 57 -8.41 12.19 24.14
CA ALA A 57 -8.42 11.69 25.51
C ALA A 57 -7.36 12.36 26.38
N SER A 58 -6.31 12.86 25.74
CA SER A 58 -5.23 13.61 26.37
C SER A 58 -5.48 15.13 26.39
N GLU A 59 -6.57 15.63 25.79
CA GLU A 59 -6.99 17.00 26.04
C GLU A 59 -7.16 17.13 27.55
N ILE A 60 -6.20 17.87 28.10
CA ILE A 60 -6.15 18.33 29.47
C ILE A 60 -7.57 18.71 29.83
N THR A 61 -8.10 18.07 30.88
CA THR A 61 -9.29 18.51 31.58
C THR A 61 -9.00 19.92 32.12
N ASN A 62 -9.01 20.91 31.22
CA ASN A 62 -8.72 22.32 31.50
C ASN A 62 -9.91 22.94 32.24
N ALA A 63 -11.04 22.24 32.26
CA ALA A 63 -12.18 22.57 33.08
C ALA A 63 -12.10 21.81 34.42
N LYS A 64 -11.60 22.51 35.43
CA LYS A 64 -11.99 22.48 36.86
C LYS A 64 -11.06 21.92 37.93
N ASP A 65 -10.14 21.01 37.68
CA ASP A 65 -9.38 20.44 38.80
C ASP A 65 -7.90 20.82 38.73
N ARG A 66 -7.33 21.24 39.88
CA ARG A 66 -5.89 21.39 40.09
C ARG A 66 -5.26 20.01 39.91
N ILE A 67 -4.94 19.67 38.67
CA ILE A 67 -4.23 18.46 38.32
C ILE A 67 -2.76 18.69 38.70
N ASP A 68 -2.27 17.92 39.68
CA ASP A 68 -0.86 17.87 40.09
C ASP A 68 0.08 17.89 38.87
N ASP A 69 1.19 18.63 38.92
CA ASP A 69 2.11 18.81 37.78
C ASP A 69 2.53 17.49 37.12
N ASP A 70 2.67 16.41 37.90
CA ASP A 70 2.98 15.05 37.41
C ASP A 70 1.92 14.48 36.45
N LYS A 71 0.64 14.75 36.70
CA LYS A 71 -0.47 14.31 35.84
C LYS A 71 -0.56 15.16 34.57
N ARG A 72 -0.13 16.41 34.63
CA ARG A 72 -0.02 17.30 33.46
C ARG A 72 1.10 16.85 32.53
N GLU A 73 2.27 16.47 33.06
CA GLU A 73 3.35 15.91 32.27
C GLU A 73 2.98 14.56 31.63
N GLY A 74 2.30 13.69 32.39
CA GLY A 74 1.79 12.42 31.88
C GLY A 74 0.77 12.58 30.74
N ALA A 75 -0.15 13.54 30.86
CA ALA A 75 -1.07 13.91 29.78
C ALA A 75 -0.29 14.44 28.56
N LEU A 76 0.65 15.36 28.75
CA LEU A 76 1.40 15.95 27.64
C LEU A 76 2.25 14.90 26.89
N ALA A 77 2.77 13.89 27.60
CA ALA A 77 3.45 12.74 27.00
C ALA A 77 2.48 11.86 26.17
N THR A 78 1.27 11.63 26.68
CA THR A 78 0.22 10.86 25.99
C THR A 78 -0.29 11.57 24.74
N TYR A 79 -0.48 12.90 24.81
CA TYR A 79 -0.78 13.75 23.66
C TYR A 79 0.30 13.65 22.58
N LYS A 80 1.58 13.78 22.97
CA LYS A 80 2.71 13.64 22.05
C LYS A 80 2.76 12.24 21.40
N ALA A 81 2.52 11.19 22.18
CA ALA A 81 2.45 9.83 21.65
C ALA A 81 1.29 9.68 20.64
N GLY A 82 0.11 10.23 20.96
CA GLY A 82 -1.04 10.26 20.05
C GLY A 82 -0.74 10.97 18.73
N MET A 83 -0.09 12.13 18.80
CA MET A 83 0.32 12.90 17.61
C MET A 83 1.31 12.12 16.72
N ILE A 84 2.26 11.40 17.32
CA ILE A 84 3.19 10.55 16.58
C ILE A 84 2.45 9.41 15.88
N VAL A 85 1.59 8.69 16.60
CA VAL A 85 0.81 7.59 16.03
C VAL A 85 -0.11 8.07 14.90
N TYR A 86 -0.75 9.22 15.09
CA TYR A 86 -1.57 9.89 14.06
C TYR A 86 -0.74 10.20 12.81
N ASN A 87 0.42 10.84 12.97
CA ASN A 87 1.29 11.20 11.84
C ASN A 87 1.85 9.98 11.11
N VAL A 88 2.21 8.91 11.84
CA VAL A 88 2.64 7.65 11.24
C VAL A 88 1.51 6.99 10.46
N GLY A 89 0.30 6.93 11.02
CA GLY A 89 -0.89 6.40 10.35
C GLY A 89 -1.19 7.16 9.06
N MET A 90 -1.13 8.48 9.11
CA MET A 90 -1.32 9.38 7.95
C MET A 90 -0.26 9.17 6.87
N LEU A 91 1.03 9.19 7.22
CA LEU A 91 2.13 8.99 6.27
C LEU A 91 2.02 7.63 5.57
N LEU A 92 1.72 6.58 6.34
CA LEU A 92 1.52 5.24 5.82
C LEU A 92 0.36 5.22 4.82
N LEU A 93 -0.77 5.84 5.15
CA LEU A 93 -1.95 5.94 4.29
C LEU A 93 -1.64 6.66 2.97
N VAL A 94 -0.93 7.79 3.03
CA VAL A 94 -0.49 8.56 1.85
C VAL A 94 0.44 7.73 0.97
N LEU A 95 1.45 7.07 1.56
CA LEU A 95 2.40 6.24 0.81
C LEU A 95 1.71 5.08 0.11
N ILE A 96 0.76 4.43 0.78
CA ILE A 96 0.00 3.32 0.20
C ILE A 96 -0.91 3.80 -0.93
N LEU A 97 -1.58 4.96 -0.78
CA LEU A 97 -2.41 5.52 -1.84
C LEU A 97 -1.57 5.91 -3.07
N PHE A 98 -0.41 6.55 -2.87
CA PHE A 98 0.52 6.88 -3.96
C PHE A 98 1.08 5.61 -4.64
N ALA A 99 1.55 4.65 -3.86
CA ALA A 99 2.06 3.38 -4.39
C ALA A 99 0.98 2.63 -5.18
N SER A 100 -0.25 2.60 -4.67
CA SER A 100 -1.39 1.94 -5.33
C SER A 100 -1.82 2.66 -6.60
N ALA A 101 -1.75 4.00 -6.63
CA ALA A 101 -2.07 4.77 -7.82
C ALA A 101 -1.01 4.65 -8.92
N LEU A 102 0.27 4.48 -8.58
CA LEU A 102 1.36 4.29 -9.53
C LEU A 102 1.48 2.83 -10.03
N LEU A 103 1.40 1.86 -9.12
CA LEU A 103 1.73 0.46 -9.40
C LEU A 103 0.50 -0.42 -9.64
N GLY A 104 -0.68 0.02 -9.21
CA GLY A 104 -1.87 -0.82 -9.22
C GLY A 104 -2.49 -0.96 -10.60
N LYS A 105 -1.95 -1.89 -11.39
CA LYS A 105 -2.42 -2.25 -12.73
C LYS A 105 -3.89 -2.63 -12.76
N GLU A 106 -4.39 -3.23 -11.69
CA GLU A 106 -5.78 -3.68 -11.56
C GLU A 106 -6.81 -2.54 -11.36
N PHE A 107 -6.38 -1.32 -11.02
CA PHE A 107 -7.28 -0.20 -10.80
C PHE A 107 -7.62 0.54 -12.10
N THR A 108 -8.89 0.93 -12.24
CA THR A 108 -9.34 1.81 -13.32
C THR A 108 -8.68 3.19 -13.20
N GLU A 109 -8.54 3.90 -14.32
CA GLU A 109 -7.92 5.23 -14.35
C GLU A 109 -8.58 6.21 -13.37
N TYR A 110 -9.92 6.18 -13.28
CA TYR A 110 -10.69 6.97 -12.31
C TYR A 110 -10.37 6.63 -10.85
N MET A 111 -10.16 5.35 -10.52
CA MET A 111 -9.74 4.95 -9.16
C MET A 111 -8.34 5.43 -8.84
N ARG A 112 -7.40 5.37 -9.79
CA ARG A 112 -6.04 5.86 -9.57
C ARG A 112 -6.02 7.37 -9.37
N LEU A 113 -6.77 8.11 -10.18
CA LEU A 113 -6.93 9.56 -10.02
C LEU A 113 -7.55 9.88 -8.65
N GLY A 114 -8.61 9.14 -8.25
CA GLY A 114 -9.23 9.29 -6.94
C GLY A 114 -8.26 9.04 -5.79
N MET A 115 -7.38 8.03 -5.89
CA MET A 115 -6.34 7.76 -4.89
C MET A 115 -5.28 8.87 -4.84
N PHE A 116 -4.87 9.42 -5.98
CA PHE A 116 -3.96 10.58 -6.04
C PHE A 116 -4.58 11.81 -5.38
N VAL A 117 -5.83 12.12 -5.70
CA VAL A 117 -6.56 13.26 -5.12
C VAL A 117 -6.73 13.06 -3.62
N ALA A 118 -7.13 11.86 -3.18
CA ALA A 118 -7.26 11.55 -1.76
C ALA A 118 -5.93 11.71 -1.01
N ALA A 119 -4.82 11.19 -1.55
CA ALA A 119 -3.51 11.35 -0.94
C ALA A 119 -3.08 12.83 -0.85
N GLY A 120 -3.34 13.61 -1.91
CA GLY A 120 -3.09 15.05 -1.94
C GLY A 120 -3.94 15.83 -0.93
N LEU A 121 -5.23 15.49 -0.80
CA LEU A 121 -6.12 16.09 0.20
C LEU A 121 -5.65 15.77 1.62
N ILE A 122 -5.29 14.52 1.90
CA ILE A 122 -4.79 14.10 3.22
C ILE A 122 -3.52 14.86 3.60
N LEU A 123 -2.56 14.99 2.68
CA LEU A 123 -1.36 15.80 2.89
C LEU A 123 -1.69 17.29 3.08
N GLY A 124 -2.57 17.84 2.24
CA GLY A 124 -2.96 19.25 2.28
C GLY A 124 -3.67 19.62 3.59
N PHE A 125 -4.62 18.80 4.05
CA PHE A 125 -5.29 19.01 5.34
C PHE A 125 -4.33 18.90 6.52
N ASN A 126 -3.35 17.99 6.48
CA ASN A 126 -2.36 17.85 7.54
C ASN A 126 -1.40 19.06 7.61
N LEU A 127 -0.88 19.49 6.47
CA LEU A 127 -0.03 20.69 6.36
C LEU A 127 -0.79 21.94 6.81
N TRP A 128 -2.06 22.06 6.44
CA TRP A 128 -2.89 23.16 6.90
C TRP A 128 -3.09 23.10 8.41
N GLY A 129 -3.43 21.94 8.99
CA GLY A 129 -3.57 21.77 10.44
C GLY A 129 -2.32 22.11 11.24
N HIS A 130 -1.13 21.82 10.69
CA HIS A 130 0.16 22.18 11.31
C HIS A 130 0.52 23.67 11.22
N SER A 131 -0.15 24.46 10.37
CA SER A 131 0.12 25.91 10.23
C SER A 131 -0.60 26.80 11.26
N TRP A 132 -1.49 26.22 12.07
CA TRP A 132 -2.28 26.94 13.09
C TRP A 132 -1.83 26.68 14.53
N PHE A 133 -0.79 25.86 14.73
CA PHE A 133 -0.11 25.65 16.01
C PHE A 133 1.29 26.24 15.96
#